data_AF-A0A2D4G2G9-F1
#
_entry.id   AF-A0A2D4G2G9-F1
#
_cell.length_a   1.000
_cell.length_b   1.000
_cell.length_c   1.000
_cell.angle_alpha   90.00
_cell.angle_beta   90.00
_cell.angle_gamma   90.00
#
_symmetry.space_group_name_H-M   'P 1'
#
loop_
_entity.id
_entity.type
_entity.pdbx_description
1 polymer ?
#
loop_
_entity_poly.entity_id
_entity_poly.type
_entity_poly.pdbx_seq_one_letter_code
_entity_poly.pdbx_strand_id
1 'polypeptide(L)'
;MTGLLQHLFLVLLFSRAALQLSIAAVAQGEETKCAFRDSYQNEHGISESQISQENGTVLCMKGSTCYGLWEKTREGEIHLVKQGCWTHIGDPQECHAEECIVTATPSLIQNGTYRFCCCSTNLCNVNFTEDFPPPVPPTSSAPPPQRDDTIIIILASVSVLAVLMAVIFFGYRMLGGIHKKGLHTMNMMETAALEPSLDLDSLKLLELIGRGRYGAVYKGSLDERPVAVKVFSFANRQNFIN
;
A
#
# COMPACT_ATOMS: atom_id res chain seq x y z
N MET A 1 -15.65 23.21 5.99
CA MET A 1 -15.36 22.52 4.70
C MET A 1 -13.99 22.88 4.12
N THR A 2 -13.37 23.99 4.55
CA THR A 2 -12.07 24.49 4.06
C THR A 2 -10.85 23.77 4.63
N GLY A 3 -10.85 23.43 5.93
CA GLY A 3 -9.71 22.76 6.57
C GLY A 3 -9.45 21.32 6.08
N LEU A 4 -10.51 20.56 5.79
CA LEU A 4 -10.40 19.20 5.27
C LEU A 4 -9.81 19.17 3.85
N LEU A 5 -10.21 20.14 3.01
CA LEU A 5 -9.73 20.27 1.64
C LEU A 5 -8.24 20.64 1.61
N GLN A 6 -7.82 21.51 2.53
CA GLN A 6 -6.43 21.93 2.65
C GLN A 6 -5.52 20.81 3.16
N HIS A 7 -6.00 20.00 4.12
CA HIS A 7 -5.28 18.80 4.55
C HIS A 7 -5.19 17.76 3.44
N LEU A 8 -6.26 17.55 2.65
CA LEU A 8 -6.21 16.65 1.49
C LEU A 8 -5.20 17.12 0.45
N PHE A 9 -5.15 18.43 0.19
CA PHE A 9 -4.22 19.02 -0.78
C PHE A 9 -2.77 18.89 -0.33
N LEU A 10 -2.49 19.15 0.95
CA LEU A 10 -1.16 18.92 1.54
C LEU A 10 -0.75 17.46 1.46
N VAL A 11 -1.63 16.52 1.80
CA VAL A 11 -1.35 15.07 1.71
C VAL A 11 -1.07 14.64 0.26
N LEU A 12 -1.82 15.17 -0.71
CA LEU A 12 -1.60 14.90 -2.14
C LEU A 12 -0.29 15.51 -2.67
N LEU A 13 0.11 16.67 -2.16
CA LEU A 13 1.40 17.27 -2.49
C LEU A 13 2.56 16.49 -1.90
N PHE A 14 2.45 16.06 -0.64
CA PHE A 14 3.47 15.23 0.01
C PHE A 14 3.59 13.85 -0.62
N SER A 15 2.48 13.21 -1.02
CA SER A 15 2.52 11.91 -1.70
C SER A 15 3.14 12.00 -3.10
N ARG A 16 2.86 13.07 -3.84
CA ARG A 16 3.52 13.35 -5.13
C ARG A 16 5.01 13.64 -4.96
N ALA A 17 5.40 14.43 -3.95
CA ALA A 17 6.79 14.72 -3.67
C ALA A 17 7.56 13.45 -3.27
N ALA A 18 6.99 12.60 -2.42
CA ALA A 18 7.56 11.31 -2.05
C ALA A 18 7.70 10.38 -3.26
N LEU A 19 6.67 10.30 -4.12
CA LEU A 19 6.71 9.49 -5.33
C LEU A 19 7.81 9.96 -6.30
N GLN A 20 7.99 11.28 -6.46
CA GLN A 20 9.05 11.85 -7.30
C GLN A 20 10.44 11.60 -6.70
N LEU A 21 10.58 11.66 -5.37
CA LEU A 21 11.84 11.38 -4.69
C LEU A 21 12.23 9.90 -4.82
N SER A 22 11.26 8.98 -4.76
CA SER A 22 11.48 7.56 -5.01
C SER A 22 11.92 7.28 -6.46
N ILE A 23 11.36 7.99 -7.45
CA ILE A 23 11.76 7.84 -8.86
C ILE A 23 13.18 8.40 -9.08
N ALA A 24 13.53 9.51 -8.42
CA ALA A 24 14.86 10.10 -8.51
C ALA A 24 15.96 9.22 -7.87
N ALA A 25 15.65 8.56 -6.74
CA ALA A 25 16.59 7.64 -6.08
C ALA A 25 16.91 6.40 -6.94
N VAL A 26 15.95 5.93 -7.75
CA VAL A 26 16.15 4.78 -8.66
C VAL A 26 17.07 5.13 -9.85
N ALA A 27 17.24 6.42 -10.19
CA ALA A 27 17.96 6.85 -11.39
C ALA A 27 19.48 7.07 -11.22
N GLN A 28 20.03 6.89 -10.01
CA GLN A 28 21.45 7.10 -9.70
C GLN A 28 22.33 5.83 -9.79
N GLY A 29 21.95 4.83 -10.58
CA GLY A 29 22.85 3.71 -10.86
C GLY A 29 24.00 4.16 -11.77
N GLU A 30 25.24 3.96 -11.33
CA GLU A 30 26.43 4.08 -12.18
C GLU A 30 26.41 2.97 -13.26
N GLU A 31 26.99 3.23 -14.42
CA GLU A 31 27.14 2.22 -15.47
C GLU A 31 28.32 1.31 -15.13
N THR A 32 28.05 0.02 -14.89
CA THR A 32 29.08 -0.96 -14.51
C THR A 32 29.57 -1.73 -15.72
N LYS A 33 30.88 -1.80 -15.92
CA LYS A 33 31.52 -2.62 -16.96
C LYS A 33 31.97 -3.96 -16.36
N CYS A 34 31.62 -5.06 -17.00
CA CYS A 34 31.97 -6.42 -16.54
C CYS A 34 32.77 -7.19 -17.59
N ALA A 35 33.53 -8.19 -17.16
CA ALA A 35 34.06 -9.21 -18.06
C ALA A 35 32.89 -10.03 -18.64
N PHE A 36 33.03 -10.44 -19.90
CA PHE A 36 32.02 -11.19 -20.63
C PHE A 36 32.64 -12.37 -21.36
N ARG A 37 32.13 -13.56 -21.07
CA ARG A 37 32.42 -14.77 -21.83
C ARG A 37 31.19 -15.66 -21.77
N ASP A 38 30.68 -16.03 -22.93
CA ASP A 38 29.62 -17.04 -23.04
C ASP A 38 30.06 -18.11 -24.04
N SER A 39 30.14 -19.36 -23.58
CA SER A 39 30.50 -20.51 -24.40
C SER A 39 29.39 -20.93 -25.38
N TYR A 40 28.15 -20.44 -25.19
CA TYR A 40 26.96 -20.86 -25.96
C TYR A 40 26.37 -19.74 -26.85
N GLN A 41 27.20 -18.79 -27.30
CA GLN A 41 26.79 -17.51 -27.89
C GLN A 41 26.11 -17.57 -29.28
N ASN A 42 25.28 -18.58 -29.58
CA ASN A 42 24.53 -18.67 -30.84
C ASN A 42 23.00 -18.53 -30.71
N GLU A 43 22.38 -18.48 -29.52
CA GLU A 43 20.91 -18.57 -29.47
C GLU A 43 20.14 -17.53 -28.63
N HIS A 44 20.77 -16.67 -27.83
CA HIS A 44 20.02 -15.71 -27.02
C HIS A 44 20.50 -14.28 -27.27
N GLY A 45 19.66 -13.51 -27.97
CA GLY A 45 19.87 -12.13 -28.39
C GLY A 45 19.98 -11.14 -27.23
N ILE A 46 21.13 -11.15 -26.57
CA ILE A 46 21.59 -10.04 -25.74
C ILE A 46 22.11 -8.97 -26.69
N SER A 47 21.65 -7.72 -26.52
CA SER A 47 21.93 -6.59 -27.42
C SER A 47 23.41 -6.51 -27.82
N GLU A 48 23.71 -6.85 -29.08
CA GLU A 48 25.05 -6.83 -29.67
C GLU A 48 25.74 -5.46 -29.57
N SER A 49 25.00 -4.38 -29.29
CA SER A 49 25.54 -3.02 -29.22
C SER A 49 26.36 -2.71 -27.96
N GLN A 50 26.30 -3.52 -26.90
CA GLN A 50 27.02 -3.27 -25.63
C GLN A 50 28.11 -4.30 -25.31
N ILE A 51 28.33 -5.28 -26.20
CA ILE A 51 29.33 -6.33 -26.03
C ILE A 51 30.55 -5.96 -26.89
N SER A 52 31.69 -5.71 -26.24
CA SER A 52 32.97 -5.60 -26.94
C SER A 52 33.58 -6.99 -27.05
N GLN A 53 33.22 -7.71 -28.12
CA GLN A 53 33.67 -9.10 -28.36
C GLN A 53 35.20 -9.20 -28.54
N GLU A 54 35.84 -8.13 -29.04
CA GLU A 54 37.30 -8.04 -29.19
C GLU A 54 38.03 -7.98 -27.83
N ASN A 55 37.41 -7.35 -26.82
CA ASN A 55 38.01 -7.20 -25.48
C ASN A 55 37.43 -8.18 -24.43
N GLY A 56 36.39 -8.95 -24.77
CA GLY A 56 35.71 -9.83 -23.83
C GLY A 56 35.05 -9.07 -22.67
N THR A 57 34.42 -7.93 -22.96
CA THR A 57 33.75 -7.10 -21.93
C THR A 57 32.35 -6.69 -22.35
N VAL A 58 31.48 -6.47 -21.37
CA VAL A 58 30.10 -6.01 -21.55
C VAL A 58 29.82 -4.80 -20.67
N LEU A 59 29.10 -3.81 -21.19
CA LEU A 59 28.56 -2.72 -20.39
C LEU A 59 27.17 -3.11 -19.89
N CYS A 60 26.99 -3.13 -18.57
CA CYS A 60 25.74 -3.54 -17.95
C CYS A 60 24.79 -2.35 -17.73
N MET A 61 23.50 -2.65 -17.63
CA MET A 61 22.48 -1.65 -17.31
C MET A 61 22.70 -1.10 -15.90
N LYS A 62 22.30 0.16 -15.68
CA LYS A 62 22.37 0.83 -14.38
C LYS A 62 21.76 -0.01 -13.26
N GLY A 63 22.49 -0.17 -12.16
CA GLY A 63 22.05 -0.98 -11.01
C GLY A 63 22.24 -2.49 -11.19
N SER A 64 22.91 -2.94 -12.26
CA SER A 64 23.34 -4.33 -12.41
C SER A 64 24.73 -4.52 -11.81
N THR A 65 25.01 -5.73 -11.35
CA THR A 65 26.33 -6.14 -10.86
C THR A 65 26.99 -7.09 -11.87
N CYS A 66 28.22 -7.50 -11.63
CA CYS A 66 28.91 -8.51 -12.42
C CYS A 66 28.78 -9.89 -11.76
N TYR A 67 28.80 -10.95 -12.56
CA TYR A 67 28.98 -12.32 -12.04
C TYR A 67 30.03 -13.09 -12.82
N GLY A 68 30.55 -14.14 -12.19
CA GLY A 68 31.36 -15.15 -12.84
C GLY A 68 31.02 -16.55 -12.34
N LEU A 69 31.13 -17.52 -13.24
CA LEU A 69 30.91 -18.93 -12.99
C LEU A 69 32.06 -19.75 -13.55
N TRP A 70 32.69 -20.55 -12.69
CA TRP A 70 33.77 -21.46 -13.04
C TRP A 70 33.43 -22.89 -12.60
N GLU A 71 33.99 -23.87 -13.30
CA GLU A 71 33.89 -25.29 -13.02
C GLU A 71 35.27 -25.82 -12.66
N LYS A 72 35.38 -26.56 -11.56
CA LYS A 72 36.60 -27.21 -11.11
C LYS A 72 36.52 -28.71 -11.41
N THR A 73 37.39 -29.20 -12.28
CA THR A 73 37.45 -30.62 -12.65
C THR A 73 37.88 -31.49 -11.47
N ARG A 74 37.77 -32.81 -11.62
CA ARG A 74 38.20 -33.77 -10.59
C ARG A 74 39.72 -33.73 -10.37
N GLU A 75 40.44 -33.34 -11.42
CA GLU A 75 41.88 -33.15 -11.46
C GLU A 75 42.31 -31.82 -10.80
N GLY A 76 41.34 -30.94 -10.50
CA GLY A 76 41.56 -29.65 -9.85
C GLY A 76 41.77 -28.48 -10.81
N GLU A 77 41.60 -28.69 -12.11
CA GLU A 77 41.68 -27.64 -13.13
C GLU A 77 40.44 -26.76 -13.09
N ILE A 78 40.60 -25.45 -13.28
CA ILE A 78 39.52 -24.47 -13.23
C ILE A 78 39.20 -24.03 -14.66
N HIS A 79 37.97 -24.30 -15.11
CA HIS A 79 37.45 -23.86 -16.39
C HIS A 79 36.42 -22.74 -16.21
N LEU A 80 36.61 -21.64 -16.94
CA LEU A 80 35.63 -20.57 -16.99
C LEU A 80 34.41 -21.01 -17.79
N VAL A 81 33.24 -20.98 -17.16
CA VAL A 81 31.96 -21.37 -17.76
C VAL A 81 31.29 -20.15 -18.36
N LYS A 82 31.01 -19.13 -17.54
CA LYS A 82 30.32 -17.90 -17.97
C LYS A 82 30.72 -16.68 -17.15
N GLN A 83 30.67 -15.52 -17.77
CA GLN A 83 30.87 -14.20 -17.17
C GLN A 83 29.90 -13.20 -17.81
N GLY A 84 29.33 -12.29 -17.01
CA GLY A 84 28.49 -11.22 -17.54
C GLY A 84 27.81 -10.36 -16.48
N CYS A 85 26.68 -9.77 -16.88
CA CYS A 85 25.85 -8.91 -16.03
C CYS A 85 24.88 -9.74 -15.18
N TRP A 86 24.83 -9.45 -13.88
CA TRP A 86 23.89 -10.02 -12.93
C TRP A 86 22.86 -8.97 -12.56
N THR A 87 21.58 -9.33 -12.67
CA THR A 87 20.47 -8.46 -12.28
C THR A 87 19.99 -8.83 -10.89
N HIS A 88 19.71 -7.83 -10.06
CA HIS A 88 19.20 -7.98 -8.69
C HIS A 88 17.78 -8.60 -8.59
N ILE A 89 17.21 -9.11 -9.69
CA ILE A 89 15.83 -9.57 -9.73
C ILE A 89 15.77 -11.03 -9.26
N GLY A 90 15.57 -11.22 -7.95
CA GLY A 90 15.02 -12.47 -7.42
C GLY A 90 15.92 -13.38 -6.59
N ASP A 91 17.13 -12.95 -6.19
CA ASP A 91 17.99 -13.74 -5.28
C ASP A 91 18.15 -13.02 -3.91
N PRO A 92 18.06 -13.72 -2.75
CA PRO A 92 18.16 -13.10 -1.42
C PRO A 92 19.58 -12.65 -1.04
N GLN A 93 20.59 -12.96 -1.87
CA GLN A 93 21.95 -12.47 -1.67
C GLN A 93 22.13 -11.14 -2.37
N GLU A 94 21.97 -10.07 -1.59
CA GLU A 94 22.36 -8.74 -2.01
C GLU A 94 23.85 -8.70 -2.39
N CYS A 95 24.11 -8.49 -3.67
CA CYS A 95 25.44 -8.59 -4.26
C CYS A 95 26.24 -7.30 -4.09
N HIS A 96 26.74 -7.04 -2.89
CA HIS A 96 27.47 -5.80 -2.57
C HIS A 96 28.99 -5.97 -2.45
N ALA A 97 29.53 -7.15 -2.74
CA ALA A 97 30.97 -7.38 -2.65
C ALA A 97 31.73 -6.55 -3.69
N GLU A 98 32.82 -5.91 -3.28
CA GLU A 98 33.69 -5.16 -4.21
C GLU A 98 34.44 -6.12 -5.15
N GLU A 99 34.84 -7.27 -4.63
CA GLU A 99 35.58 -8.31 -5.34
C GLU A 99 34.75 -9.61 -5.49
N CYS A 100 35.08 -10.42 -6.48
CA CYS A 100 34.38 -11.68 -6.75
C CYS A 100 34.86 -12.78 -5.78
N ILE A 101 34.22 -12.88 -4.61
CA ILE A 101 34.59 -13.82 -3.56
C ILE A 101 33.64 -15.03 -3.59
N VAL A 102 34.22 -16.24 -3.59
CA VAL A 102 33.44 -17.49 -3.54
C VAL A 102 33.38 -17.98 -2.10
N THR A 103 32.30 -17.63 -1.41
CA THR A 103 32.08 -17.99 0.00
C THR A 103 31.29 -19.29 0.17
N ALA A 104 30.64 -19.78 -0.89
CA ALA A 104 29.83 -20.98 -0.81
C ALA A 104 30.71 -22.22 -0.59
N THR A 105 30.46 -22.93 0.50
CA THR A 105 31.09 -24.22 0.75
C THR A 105 30.71 -25.22 -0.35
N PRO A 106 31.63 -26.13 -0.75
CA PRO A 106 31.44 -27.11 -1.82
C PRO A 106 30.12 -27.92 -1.75
N SER A 107 29.48 -28.02 -0.59
CA SER A 107 28.22 -28.75 -0.42
C SER A 107 26.97 -28.05 -0.96
N LEU A 108 26.97 -26.74 -1.19
CA LEU A 108 25.73 -25.98 -1.47
C LEU A 108 25.35 -25.89 -2.96
N ILE A 109 26.32 -26.03 -3.86
CA ILE A 109 26.13 -25.90 -5.31
C ILE A 109 26.73 -27.14 -5.99
N GLN A 110 25.86 -28.02 -6.51
CA GLN A 110 26.17 -29.20 -7.34
C GLN A 110 27.54 -29.86 -7.03
N ASN A 111 27.65 -30.56 -5.88
CA ASN A 111 28.83 -31.34 -5.47
C ASN A 111 30.16 -30.55 -5.38
N GLY A 112 30.13 -29.22 -5.37
CA GLY A 112 31.32 -28.41 -5.11
C GLY A 112 32.28 -28.33 -6.27
N THR A 113 31.81 -28.70 -7.45
CA THR A 113 32.52 -28.54 -8.72
C THR A 113 32.44 -27.09 -9.18
N TYR A 114 31.31 -26.41 -8.98
CA TYR A 114 31.13 -25.04 -9.44
C TYR A 114 31.58 -23.99 -8.42
N ARG A 115 32.01 -22.84 -8.94
CA ARG A 115 32.40 -21.64 -8.20
C ARG A 115 31.64 -20.46 -8.79
N PHE A 116 30.72 -19.91 -8.01
CA PHE A 116 29.93 -18.74 -8.38
C PHE A 116 30.28 -17.59 -7.45
N CYS A 117 30.45 -16.40 -8.01
CA CYS A 117 30.55 -15.15 -7.26
C CYS A 117 29.95 -14.01 -8.06
N CYS A 118 29.57 -12.96 -7.33
CA CYS A 118 29.04 -11.74 -7.89
C CYS A 118 29.70 -10.55 -7.18
N CYS A 119 29.82 -9.42 -7.88
CA CYS A 119 30.50 -8.24 -7.37
C CYS A 119 30.06 -6.95 -8.08
N SER A 120 30.24 -5.79 -7.46
CA SER A 120 29.65 -4.52 -7.92
C SER A 120 30.62 -3.58 -8.64
N THR A 121 31.94 -3.79 -8.51
CA THR A 121 32.94 -2.89 -9.11
C THR A 121 33.25 -3.23 -10.57
N ASN A 122 33.82 -2.27 -11.29
CA ASN A 122 34.17 -2.45 -12.71
C ASN A 122 35.19 -3.58 -12.90
N LEU A 123 34.87 -4.54 -13.78
CA LEU A 123 35.70 -5.69 -14.14
C LEU A 123 36.08 -6.59 -12.95
N CYS A 124 35.31 -6.55 -11.86
CA CYS A 124 35.57 -7.34 -10.66
C CYS A 124 35.49 -8.86 -10.90
N ASN A 125 34.74 -9.29 -11.92
CA ASN A 125 34.47 -10.69 -12.23
C ASN A 125 35.51 -11.36 -13.13
N VAL A 126 36.67 -10.73 -13.40
CA VAL A 126 37.73 -11.29 -14.25
C VAL A 126 38.31 -12.57 -13.65
N ASN A 127 38.56 -12.56 -12.34
CA ASN A 127 39.02 -13.70 -11.57
C ASN A 127 38.19 -13.79 -10.29
N PHE A 128 38.29 -14.92 -9.59
CA PHE A 128 37.65 -15.10 -8.29
C PHE A 128 38.67 -15.40 -7.21
N THR A 129 38.30 -15.07 -5.98
CA THR A 129 39.06 -15.36 -4.77
C THR A 129 38.32 -16.42 -3.95
N GLU A 130 39.02 -17.49 -3.57
CA GLU A 130 38.50 -18.48 -2.63
C GLU A 130 38.84 -18.02 -1.20
N ASP A 131 37.85 -17.53 -0.46
CA ASP A 131 37.98 -17.24 0.97
C ASP A 131 37.14 -18.25 1.76
N PHE A 132 37.73 -19.43 1.96
CA PHE A 132 37.12 -20.45 2.81
C PHE A 132 37.42 -20.11 4.26
N PRO A 133 36.40 -19.73 5.07
CA PRO A 133 36.64 -19.52 6.49
C PRO A 133 37.20 -20.82 7.10
N PRO A 134 38.16 -20.72 8.05
CA PRO A 134 38.72 -21.89 8.72
C PRO A 134 37.58 -22.72 9.35
N PRO A 135 37.72 -24.05 9.44
CA PRO A 135 36.67 -24.91 9.99
C PRO A 135 36.34 -24.46 11.42
N VAL A 136 35.21 -23.76 11.57
CA VAL A 136 34.69 -23.41 12.89
C VAL A 136 34.11 -24.69 13.48
N PRO A 137 34.51 -25.12 14.70
CA PRO A 137 33.88 -26.24 15.37
C PRO A 137 32.36 -25.99 15.48
N PRO A 138 31.51 -27.04 15.49
CA PRO A 138 30.07 -26.92 15.41
C PRO A 138 29.51 -26.24 16.67
N THR A 139 29.55 -24.92 16.71
CA THR A 139 28.76 -24.13 17.65
C THR A 139 27.45 -23.88 16.96
N SER A 140 26.40 -24.53 17.48
CA SER A 140 25.00 -24.28 17.19
C SER A 140 24.71 -22.79 17.22
N SER A 141 24.87 -22.13 16.08
CA SER A 141 24.36 -20.81 15.79
C SER A 141 23.70 -20.94 14.44
N ALA A 142 22.43 -21.39 14.50
CA ALA A 142 21.53 -21.17 13.39
C ALA A 142 21.65 -19.69 12.96
N PRO A 143 21.78 -19.38 11.66
CA PRO A 143 21.69 -18.01 11.21
C PRO A 143 20.38 -17.43 11.75
N PRO A 144 20.35 -16.19 12.27
CA PRO A 144 19.09 -15.56 12.61
C PRO A 144 18.23 -15.61 11.35
N PRO A 145 16.99 -16.13 11.41
CA PRO A 145 16.12 -16.07 10.25
C PRO A 145 16.00 -14.59 9.88
N GLN A 146 16.18 -14.26 8.60
CA GLN A 146 15.81 -12.98 7.97
C GLN A 146 14.28 -12.80 8.05
N ARG A 147 13.75 -12.86 9.27
CA ARG A 147 12.33 -12.77 9.60
C ARG A 147 11.94 -11.32 9.77
N ASP A 148 12.91 -10.43 9.96
CA ASP A 148 12.68 -9.04 10.31
C ASP A 148 12.08 -8.26 9.13
N ASP A 149 12.58 -8.44 7.90
CA ASP A 149 12.04 -7.73 6.72
C ASP A 149 10.65 -8.21 6.34
N THR A 150 10.38 -9.52 6.45
CA THR A 150 9.03 -10.07 6.19
C THR A 150 8.03 -9.63 7.25
N ILE A 151 8.44 -9.56 8.52
CA ILE A 151 7.60 -9.07 9.61
C ILE A 151 7.31 -7.57 9.42
N ILE A 152 8.29 -6.77 9.01
CA ILE A 152 8.10 -5.34 8.74
C ILE A 152 7.14 -5.13 7.57
N ILE A 153 7.25 -5.89 6.48
CA ILE A 153 6.33 -5.80 5.33
C ILE A 153 4.91 -6.21 5.72
N ILE A 154 4.75 -7.30 6.49
CA ILE A 154 3.44 -7.73 6.98
C ILE A 154 2.85 -6.68 7.92
N LEU A 155 3.64 -6.16 8.86
CA LEU A 155 3.19 -5.13 9.79
C LEU A 155 2.79 -3.84 9.07
N ALA A 156 3.59 -3.42 8.08
CA ALA A 156 3.29 -2.26 7.25
C ALA A 156 1.99 -2.45 6.46
N SER A 157 1.82 -3.60 5.80
CA SER A 157 0.60 -3.89 5.02
C SER A 157 -0.66 -3.96 5.90
N VAL A 158 -0.57 -4.58 7.07
CA VAL A 158 -1.67 -4.63 8.06
C VAL A 158 -1.99 -3.24 8.59
N SER A 159 -0.97 -2.41 8.85
CA SER A 159 -1.17 -1.03 9.33
C SER A 159 -1.90 -0.16 8.31
N VAL A 160 -1.53 -0.25 7.02
CA VAL A 160 -2.19 0.48 5.93
C VAL A 160 -3.64 0.05 5.80
N LEU A 161 -3.92 -1.26 5.87
CA LEU A 161 -5.28 -1.79 5.79
C LEU A 161 -6.13 -1.33 6.98
N ALA A 162 -5.57 -1.32 8.19
CA ALA A 162 -6.28 -0.84 9.38
C ALA A 162 -6.64 0.64 9.28
N VAL A 163 -5.71 1.48 8.79
CA VAL A 163 -5.96 2.91 8.56
C VAL A 163 -7.04 3.12 7.50
N LEU A 164 -6.99 2.38 6.39
CA LEU A 164 -8.00 2.47 5.33
C LEU A 164 -9.40 2.11 5.85
N MET A 165 -9.51 1.03 6.63
CA MET A 165 -10.76 0.62 7.25
C MET A 165 -11.29 1.66 8.24
N ALA A 166 -10.41 2.29 9.03
CA ALA A 166 -10.77 3.38 9.93
C ALA A 166 -11.29 4.60 9.15
N VAL A 167 -10.61 5.01 8.09
CA VAL A 167 -11.04 6.14 7.24
C VAL A 167 -12.40 5.86 6.60
N ILE A 168 -12.60 4.65 6.06
CA ILE A 168 -13.89 4.25 5.47
C ILE A 168 -14.98 4.24 6.55
N PHE A 169 -14.71 3.67 7.72
CA PHE A 169 -15.66 3.61 8.84
C PHE A 169 -16.04 5.02 9.32
N PHE A 170 -15.06 5.89 9.55
CA PHE A 170 -15.30 7.28 9.93
C PHE A 170 -16.00 8.06 8.82
N GLY A 171 -15.63 7.86 7.56
CA GLY A 171 -16.31 8.42 6.40
C GLY A 171 -17.79 8.02 6.35
N TYR A 172 -18.08 6.73 6.53
CA TYR A 172 -19.46 6.20 6.53
C TYR A 172 -20.26 6.72 7.74
N ARG A 173 -19.64 6.83 8.91
CA ARG A 173 -20.26 7.37 10.13
C ARG A 173 -20.52 8.87 10.02
N MET A 174 -19.62 9.61 9.39
CA MET A 174 -19.79 11.04 9.12
C MET A 174 -20.83 11.29 8.04
N LEU A 175 -20.84 10.52 6.95
CA LEU A 175 -21.81 10.65 5.86
C LEU A 175 -23.21 10.20 6.31
N GLY A 176 -23.32 9.10 7.07
CA GLY A 176 -24.57 8.68 7.70
C GLY A 176 -25.04 9.63 8.81
N GLY A 177 -24.11 10.25 9.54
CA GLY A 177 -24.41 11.30 10.51
C GLY A 177 -24.89 12.60 9.87
N ILE A 178 -24.35 12.97 8.71
CA ILE A 178 -24.81 14.10 7.90
C ILE A 178 -26.17 13.78 7.26
N HIS A 179 -26.45 12.54 6.85
CA HIS A 179 -27.77 12.16 6.34
C HIS A 179 -28.85 12.23 7.45
N LYS A 180 -28.49 11.81 8.68
CA LYS A 180 -29.37 11.95 9.86
C LYS A 180 -29.53 13.40 10.32
N LYS A 181 -28.49 14.24 10.22
CA LYS A 181 -28.56 15.67 10.53
C LYS A 181 -29.26 16.47 9.43
N GLY A 182 -29.10 16.12 8.15
CA GLY A 182 -29.77 16.77 7.02
C GLY A 182 -31.28 16.58 7.07
N LEU A 183 -31.74 15.39 7.45
CA LEU A 183 -33.17 15.11 7.64
C LEU A 183 -33.75 15.82 8.88
N HIS A 184 -32.93 16.12 9.90
CA HIS A 184 -33.36 16.89 11.08
C HIS A 184 -33.24 18.42 10.89
N THR A 185 -32.30 18.90 10.06
CA THR A 185 -32.09 20.33 9.78
C THR A 185 -33.11 20.86 8.77
N MET A 186 -33.61 20.03 7.85
CA MET A 186 -34.72 20.43 6.96
C MET A 186 -36.05 20.62 7.67
N ASN A 187 -36.23 20.03 8.86
CA ASN A 187 -37.41 20.25 9.70
C ASN A 187 -37.29 21.45 10.66
N MET A 188 -36.17 22.17 10.67
CA MET A 188 -35.97 23.31 11.59
C MET A 188 -35.78 24.66 10.88
N MET A 189 -35.84 24.70 9.55
CA MET A 189 -35.87 25.96 8.79
C MET A 189 -37.26 26.31 8.23
N GLU A 190 -38.28 25.48 8.48
CA GLU A 190 -39.66 25.73 8.08
C GLU A 190 -40.57 25.92 9.31
N THR A 191 -40.22 26.86 10.19
CA THR A 191 -41.14 27.33 11.23
C THR A 191 -40.99 28.82 11.54
N ALA A 192 -40.36 29.57 10.64
CA ALA A 192 -40.23 31.03 10.73
C ALA A 192 -40.90 31.75 9.55
N ALA A 193 -41.95 31.16 8.96
CA ALA A 193 -42.72 31.80 7.91
C ALA A 193 -44.22 31.69 8.21
N LEU A 194 -44.81 32.87 8.48
CA LEU A 194 -46.23 33.17 8.61
C LEU A 194 -46.95 32.49 9.78
N GLU A 195 -47.26 33.26 10.83
CA GLU A 195 -48.50 33.01 11.58
C GLU A 195 -49.67 33.28 10.61
N PRO A 196 -50.45 32.27 10.20
CA PRO A 196 -51.77 32.54 9.70
C PRO A 196 -52.64 32.77 10.94
N SER A 197 -53.33 33.90 11.01
CA SER A 197 -54.47 34.03 11.91
C SER A 197 -55.49 32.95 11.53
N LEU A 198 -55.38 31.78 12.16
CA LEU A 198 -56.31 30.67 11.96
C LEU A 198 -57.65 31.11 12.55
N ASP A 199 -58.59 31.44 11.67
CA ASP A 199 -59.96 31.76 12.05
C ASP A 199 -60.67 30.47 12.47
N LEU A 200 -60.76 30.24 13.78
CA LEU A 200 -61.32 29.01 14.35
C LEU A 200 -62.86 29.00 14.34
N ASP A 201 -63.52 30.08 13.91
CA ASP A 201 -64.99 30.18 13.92
C ASP A 201 -65.66 29.24 12.90
N SER A 202 -64.96 28.83 11.85
CA SER A 202 -65.47 27.87 10.84
C SER A 202 -65.23 26.40 11.19
N LEU A 203 -64.59 26.11 12.34
CA LEU A 203 -64.25 24.75 12.75
C LEU A 203 -65.48 23.95 13.17
N LYS A 204 -65.78 22.87 12.43
CA LYS A 204 -66.82 21.90 12.77
C LYS A 204 -66.21 20.55 13.15
N LEU A 205 -66.48 20.06 14.37
CA LEU A 205 -66.18 18.67 14.73
C LEU A 205 -67.25 17.75 14.12
N LEU A 206 -66.80 16.71 13.42
CA LEU A 206 -67.68 15.76 12.73
C LEU A 206 -67.74 14.43 13.48
N GLU A 207 -66.62 13.74 13.64
CA GLU A 207 -66.59 12.36 14.12
C GLU A 207 -65.46 12.13 15.12
N LEU A 208 -65.67 11.33 16.17
CA LEU A 208 -64.60 10.93 17.08
C LEU A 208 -63.77 9.80 16.44
N ILE A 209 -62.52 10.08 16.07
CA ILE A 209 -61.60 9.11 15.46
C ILE A 209 -60.96 8.23 16.54
N GLY A 210 -60.63 8.79 17.69
CA GLY A 210 -59.99 8.02 18.75
C GLY A 210 -59.86 8.76 20.06
N ARG A 211 -59.97 8.03 21.18
CA ARG A 211 -59.84 8.59 22.53
C ARG A 211 -58.73 7.86 23.28
N GLY A 212 -57.76 8.62 23.80
CA GLY A 212 -56.65 8.11 24.59
C GLY A 212 -56.53 8.81 25.95
N ARG A 213 -55.56 8.37 26.75
CA ARG A 213 -55.25 8.94 28.07
C ARG A 213 -55.00 10.46 28.04
N TYR A 214 -54.45 10.95 26.93
CA TYR A 214 -54.01 12.33 26.78
C TYR A 214 -55.01 13.22 26.04
N GLY A 215 -56.18 12.70 25.65
CA GLY A 215 -57.21 13.48 24.94
C GLY A 215 -58.00 12.67 23.92
N ALA A 216 -58.85 13.35 23.17
CA ALA A 216 -59.65 12.77 22.09
C ALA A 216 -59.27 13.42 20.75
N VAL A 217 -59.24 12.65 19.68
CA VAL A 217 -58.99 13.11 18.32
C VAL A 217 -60.28 12.96 17.54
N TYR A 218 -60.73 14.08 16.97
CA TYR A 218 -61.91 14.16 16.14
C TYR A 218 -61.50 14.44 14.69
N LYS A 219 -62.28 13.91 13.74
CA LYS A 219 -62.35 14.42 12.39
C LYS A 219 -63.13 15.72 12.43
N GLY A 220 -62.56 16.80 11.91
CA GLY A 220 -63.22 18.08 11.76
C GLY A 220 -63.18 18.58 10.32
N SER A 221 -63.87 19.67 10.08
CA SER A 221 -63.78 20.46 8.86
C SER A 221 -63.47 21.91 9.24
N LEU A 222 -62.44 22.49 8.63
CA LEU A 222 -62.07 23.90 8.76
C LEU A 222 -62.06 24.48 7.34
N ASP A 223 -62.90 25.49 7.07
CA ASP A 223 -63.09 26.04 5.72
C ASP A 223 -63.33 24.97 4.63
N GLU A 224 -64.20 24.00 4.93
CA GLU A 224 -64.52 22.85 4.06
C GLU A 224 -63.33 21.91 3.76
N ARG A 225 -62.21 22.05 4.48
CA ARG A 225 -61.06 21.14 4.41
C ARG A 225 -61.08 20.13 5.56
N PRO A 226 -60.89 18.84 5.29
CA PRO A 226 -60.84 17.83 6.34
C PRO A 226 -59.60 18.03 7.21
N VAL A 227 -59.81 18.13 8.53
CA VAL A 227 -58.75 18.32 9.53
C VAL A 227 -58.88 17.30 10.66
N ALA A 228 -57.79 17.04 11.39
CA ALA A 228 -57.82 16.25 12.62
C ALA A 228 -57.71 17.19 13.83
N VAL A 229 -58.73 17.21 14.68
CA VAL A 229 -58.79 18.09 15.86
C VAL A 229 -58.48 17.28 17.12
N LYS A 230 -57.37 17.59 17.78
CA LYS A 230 -57.01 16.97 19.06
C LYS A 230 -57.49 17.82 20.23
N VAL A 231 -58.48 17.31 20.95
CA VAL A 231 -59.09 17.95 22.12
C VAL A 231 -58.43 17.40 23.38
N PHE A 232 -57.85 18.29 24.17
CA PHE A 232 -57.25 17.96 25.47
C PHE A 232 -58.24 18.21 26.61
N SER A 233 -58.20 17.37 27.65
CA SER A 233 -58.92 17.66 28.88
C SER A 233 -58.20 18.75 29.67
N PHE A 234 -58.96 19.56 30.43
CA PHE A 234 -58.41 20.63 31.25
C PHE A 234 -57.33 20.15 32.24
N ALA A 235 -57.45 18.90 32.74
CA ALA A 235 -56.47 18.29 33.64
C ALA A 235 -55.06 18.14 33.03
N ASN A 236 -54.95 18.10 31.69
CA ASN A 236 -53.69 17.93 30.97
C ASN A 236 -53.11 19.25 30.44
N ARG A 237 -53.56 20.41 30.96
CA ARG A 237 -53.20 21.75 30.47
C ARG A 237 -51.69 22.02 30.37
N GLN A 238 -50.90 21.44 31.26
CA GLN A 238 -49.45 21.61 31.29
C GLN A 238 -48.73 20.91 30.12
N ASN A 239 -49.36 19.96 29.43
CA ASN A 239 -48.70 19.19 28.36
C ASN A 239 -48.70 19.91 27.00
N PHE A 240 -49.39 21.05 26.87
CA PHE A 240 -49.58 21.74 25.59
C PHE A 240 -49.40 23.26 25.68
N ILE A 241 -49.00 23.79 26.83
CA ILE A 241 -48.55 25.19 26.96
C ILE A 241 -47.03 25.14 27.06
N ASN A 242 -46.37 25.46 25.97
CA ASN A 242 -44.94 25.80 25.92
C ASN A 242 -44.81 27.10 25.15
#